data_AF-A0A9P1JNM3-F1
#
_entry.id   AF-A0A9P1JNM3-F1
#
_cell.length_a   1.000
_cell.length_b   1.000
_cell.length_c   1.000
_cell.angle_alpha   90.00
_cell.angle_beta   90.00
_cell.angle_gamma   90.00
#
_symmetry.space_group_name_H-M   'P 1'
#
loop_
_entity.id
_entity.type
_entity.pdbx_description
1 polymer ?
#
loop_
_entity_poly.entity_id
_entity_poly.type
_entity_poly.pdbx_seq_one_letter_code
_entity_poly.pdbx_strand_id
1 'polypeptide(L)'
;MTGGRTLCARRHGSTNRLHLLNWLNMIMPTTHIRAEKPTMKTKTKLTWLAVAAGAICLAFNAYALYRFGWGWGTGTTAMNEAGGFLGGVVGPFLNFITLIAVLYTTAMQAEELRISNETLAATKDELAQSRETSQKQLGHTETESRKNSILKVIGLLDTDIQTLLGCKFDGFANYSDSMESALLFMETCKKAGANIEKNSNYKILSEISSLLMRMNEYLEAYEIEEPSSPVVAYYEFKYCGIAQKMERHELVRQERASVFLRI
;
A
#
# COMPACT_ATOMS: atom_id res chain seq x y z
N MET A 1 23.79 8.32 -58.77
CA MET A 1 22.42 8.44 -58.21
C MET A 1 21.99 7.06 -57.73
N THR A 2 22.29 6.72 -56.48
CA THR A 2 21.99 5.45 -55.85
C THR A 2 20.78 5.63 -54.93
N GLY A 3 19.68 4.99 -55.28
CA GLY A 3 18.43 5.04 -54.53
C GLY A 3 18.46 4.06 -53.35
N GLY A 4 18.32 4.61 -52.14
CA GLY A 4 18.11 3.85 -50.92
C GLY A 4 16.65 3.46 -50.72
N ARG A 5 16.44 2.33 -50.03
CA ARG A 5 15.26 2.01 -49.20
C ARG A 5 15.59 0.78 -48.35
N THR A 6 15.97 1.00 -47.10
CA THR A 6 16.02 -0.05 -46.06
C THR A 6 14.77 0.06 -45.20
N LEU A 7 14.03 -1.05 -45.13
CA LEU A 7 12.87 -1.23 -44.26
C LEU A 7 13.28 -1.24 -42.79
N CYS A 8 12.67 -0.36 -42.00
CA CYS A 8 12.79 -0.33 -40.55
C CYS A 8 11.56 -1.02 -39.95
N ALA A 9 11.71 -2.27 -39.50
CA ALA A 9 10.67 -3.01 -38.79
C ALA A 9 10.72 -2.65 -37.29
N ARG A 10 9.68 -1.95 -36.84
CA ARG A 10 9.49 -1.44 -35.48
C ARG A 10 9.07 -2.56 -34.53
N ARG A 11 9.97 -2.94 -33.62
CA ARG A 11 9.78 -3.95 -32.57
C ARG A 11 9.08 -3.31 -31.36
N HIS A 12 7.74 -3.30 -31.34
CA HIS A 12 6.95 -2.93 -30.15
C HIS A 12 6.46 -4.21 -29.47
N GLY A 13 6.99 -4.52 -28.28
CA GLY A 13 6.49 -5.67 -27.52
C GLY A 13 7.33 -6.16 -26.35
N SER A 14 8.01 -5.29 -25.59
CA SER A 14 8.77 -5.74 -24.40
C SER A 14 8.48 -5.01 -23.08
N THR A 15 7.77 -3.89 -23.08
CA THR A 15 7.56 -3.09 -21.85
C THR A 15 6.40 -3.56 -20.97
N ASN A 16 5.42 -4.31 -21.49
CA ASN A 16 4.29 -4.79 -20.67
C ASN A 16 4.58 -6.05 -19.84
N ARG A 17 5.67 -6.78 -20.10
CA ARG A 17 6.02 -7.97 -19.29
C ARG A 17 6.68 -7.62 -17.96
N LEU A 18 7.39 -6.50 -17.87
CA LEU A 18 8.08 -6.07 -16.65
C LEU A 18 7.10 -5.54 -15.59
N HIS A 19 6.03 -4.85 -16.00
CA HIS A 19 5.00 -4.40 -15.06
C HIS A 19 4.15 -5.55 -14.50
N LEU A 20 3.84 -6.56 -15.31
CA LEU A 20 3.10 -7.75 -14.86
C LEU A 20 3.92 -8.61 -13.89
N LEU A 21 5.24 -8.73 -14.11
CA LEU A 21 6.13 -9.44 -13.18
C LEU A 21 6.32 -8.69 -11.86
N ASN A 22 6.34 -7.36 -11.88
CA ASN A 22 6.44 -6.57 -10.66
C ASN A 22 5.15 -6.58 -9.84
N TRP A 23 3.98 -6.64 -10.50
CA TRP A 23 2.69 -6.79 -9.82
C TRP A 23 2.51 -8.19 -9.20
N LEU A 24 3.01 -9.24 -9.86
CA LEU A 24 3.01 -10.60 -9.31
C LEU A 24 3.92 -10.76 -8.08
N ASN A 25 5.06 -10.06 -8.04
CA ASN A 25 5.94 -10.05 -6.87
C ASN A 25 5.40 -9.25 -5.67
N MET A 26 4.39 -8.40 -5.86
CA MET A 26 3.80 -7.60 -4.78
C MET A 26 2.59 -8.28 -4.10
N ILE A 27 2.01 -9.30 -4.74
CA ILE A 27 0.82 -10.02 -4.23
C ILE A 27 1.21 -11.34 -3.53
N MET A 28 2.43 -11.84 -3.75
CA MET A 28 2.95 -12.98 -3.00
C MET A 28 4.16 -12.55 -2.17
N PRO A 29 3.97 -12.17 -0.88
CA PRO A 29 5.10 -12.19 0.02
C PRO A 29 5.60 -13.64 0.02
N THR A 30 6.82 -13.84 -0.48
CA THR A 30 7.56 -15.09 -0.30
C THR A 30 7.76 -15.25 1.19
N THR A 31 6.78 -15.85 1.86
CA THR A 31 6.93 -16.42 3.18
C THR A 31 7.99 -17.49 3.01
N HIS A 32 9.24 -17.12 3.26
CA HIS A 32 10.27 -18.07 3.60
C HIS A 32 9.80 -18.71 4.90
N ILE A 33 8.94 -19.73 4.77
CA ILE A 33 8.72 -20.72 5.81
C ILE A 33 10.06 -21.41 5.91
N ARG A 34 10.94 -20.85 6.76
CA ARG A 34 12.12 -21.52 7.26
C ARG A 34 11.56 -22.71 8.02
N ALA A 35 11.48 -23.85 7.34
CA ALA A 35 11.17 -25.13 7.93
C ALA A 35 12.18 -25.34 9.06
N GLU A 36 11.75 -25.06 10.29
CA GLU A 36 12.55 -25.31 11.46
C GLU A 36 12.75 -26.82 11.51
N LYS A 37 14.02 -27.25 11.39
CA LYS A 37 14.38 -28.67 11.43
C LYS A 37 13.81 -29.26 12.72
N PRO A 38 13.13 -30.42 12.68
CA PRO A 38 12.61 -31.05 13.88
C PRO A 38 13.77 -31.26 14.87
N THR A 39 13.67 -30.62 16.04
CA THR A 39 14.72 -30.62 17.04
C THR A 39 14.97 -32.05 17.52
N MET A 40 16.24 -32.48 17.49
CA MET A 40 16.67 -33.87 17.67
C MET A 40 16.33 -34.52 19.03
N LYS A 41 15.71 -33.80 19.97
CA LYS A 41 15.50 -34.28 21.35
C LYS A 41 14.43 -35.36 21.50
N THR A 42 13.45 -35.42 20.60
CA THR A 42 12.41 -36.48 20.58
C THR A 42 12.91 -37.79 19.98
N LYS A 43 13.86 -37.74 19.04
CA LYS A 43 14.43 -38.96 18.43
C LYS A 43 15.15 -39.81 19.46
N THR A 44 15.93 -39.21 20.35
CA THR A 44 16.70 -39.95 21.37
C THR A 44 15.78 -40.70 22.32
N LYS A 45 14.70 -40.06 22.81
CA LYS A 45 13.73 -40.69 23.74
C LYS A 45 12.91 -41.82 23.08
N LEU A 46 12.52 -41.65 21.81
CA LEU A 46 11.81 -42.69 21.07
C LEU A 46 12.71 -43.92 20.77
N THR A 47 14.00 -43.67 20.52
CA THR A 47 14.98 -44.74 20.28
C THR A 47 15.18 -45.60 21.54
N TRP A 48 15.27 -44.98 22.72
CA TRP A 48 15.38 -45.71 24.00
C TRP A 48 14.13 -46.52 24.34
N LEU A 49 12.94 -46.01 24.01
CA LEU A 49 11.68 -46.74 24.21
C LEU A 49 11.59 -47.97 23.30
N ALA A 50 12.01 -47.85 22.03
CA ALA A 50 12.06 -48.96 21.09
C ALA A 50 13.09 -50.03 21.51
N VAL A 51 14.25 -49.62 22.03
CA VAL A 51 15.26 -50.54 22.57
C VAL A 51 14.72 -51.29 23.80
N ALA A 52 14.02 -50.59 24.70
CA ALA A 52 13.40 -51.24 25.87
C ALA A 52 12.31 -52.25 25.45
N ALA A 53 11.46 -51.89 24.49
CA ALA A 53 10.46 -52.81 23.94
C ALA A 53 11.11 -54.03 23.26
N GLY A 54 12.18 -53.81 22.48
CA GLY A 54 12.95 -54.89 21.85
C GLY A 54 13.60 -55.84 22.85
N ALA A 55 14.15 -55.31 23.95
CA ALA A 55 14.72 -56.10 25.03
C ALA A 55 13.67 -56.96 25.75
N ILE A 56 12.47 -56.42 25.99
CA ILE A 56 11.34 -57.16 26.57
C ILE A 56 10.89 -58.28 25.62
N CYS A 57 10.77 -58.01 24.32
CA CYS A 57 10.46 -59.03 23.32
C CYS A 57 11.51 -60.14 23.23
N LEU A 58 12.80 -59.80 23.33
CA LEU A 58 13.89 -60.77 23.36
C LEU A 58 13.86 -61.64 24.62
N ALA A 59 13.65 -61.03 25.79
CA ALA A 59 13.49 -61.75 27.05
C ALA A 59 12.27 -62.69 27.02
N PHE A 60 11.16 -62.24 26.41
CA PHE A 60 9.95 -63.05 26.23
C PHE A 60 10.20 -64.27 25.31
N ASN A 61 10.89 -64.07 24.18
CA ASN A 61 11.25 -65.18 23.28
C ASN A 61 12.22 -66.16 23.95
N ALA A 62 13.21 -65.67 24.70
CA ALA A 62 14.13 -66.50 25.45
C ALA A 62 13.42 -67.34 26.53
N TYR A 63 12.48 -66.74 27.26
CA TYR A 63 11.68 -67.45 28.27
C TYR A 63 10.72 -68.47 27.66
N ALA A 64 10.07 -68.13 26.54
CA ALA A 64 9.20 -69.05 25.80
C ALA A 64 9.99 -70.27 25.28
N LEU A 65 11.18 -70.06 24.72
CA LEU A 65 12.09 -71.13 24.29
C LEU A 65 12.56 -72.01 25.47
N TYR A 66 12.82 -71.40 26.63
CA TYR A 66 13.19 -72.15 27.84
C TYR A 66 12.04 -73.02 28.37
N ARG A 67 10.81 -72.51 28.38
CA ARG A 67 9.66 -73.20 28.99
C ARG A 67 9.00 -74.24 28.10
N PHE A 68 8.97 -74.01 26.78
CA PHE A 68 8.29 -74.87 25.80
C PHE A 68 9.26 -75.66 24.90
N GLY A 69 10.57 -75.38 24.95
CA GLY A 69 11.56 -76.02 24.08
C GLY A 69 11.42 -75.60 22.60
N TRP A 70 12.17 -76.26 21.71
CA TRP A 70 12.16 -75.99 20.25
C TRP A 70 10.97 -76.63 19.51
N GLY A 71 10.01 -77.22 20.22
CA GLY A 71 8.88 -77.94 19.63
C GLY A 71 7.55 -77.42 20.15
N TRP A 72 6.71 -76.90 19.26
CA TRP A 72 5.31 -76.61 19.57
C TRP A 72 4.61 -77.96 19.76
N GLY A 73 4.41 -78.39 21.00
CA GLY A 73 3.77 -79.66 21.31
C GLY A 73 2.37 -79.74 20.68
N THR A 74 2.10 -80.80 19.91
CA THR A 74 0.85 -81.01 19.15
C THR A 74 -0.33 -81.49 20.01
N GLY A 75 -0.20 -81.46 21.34
CA GLY A 75 -1.25 -81.85 22.29
C GLY A 75 -2.12 -80.67 22.72
N THR A 76 -3.42 -80.93 22.92
CA THR A 76 -4.43 -79.92 23.31
C THR A 76 -4.11 -79.19 24.62
N THR A 77 -3.43 -79.85 25.57
CA THR A 77 -2.94 -79.24 26.83
C THR A 77 -1.81 -78.25 26.60
N ALA A 78 -0.83 -78.58 25.75
CA ALA A 78 0.27 -77.67 25.41
C ALA A 78 -0.21 -76.42 24.67
N MET A 79 -1.21 -76.57 23.80
CA MET A 79 -1.86 -75.44 23.13
C MET A 79 -2.67 -74.56 24.09
N ASN A 80 -3.35 -75.15 25.08
CA ASN A 80 -4.09 -74.38 26.09
C ASN A 80 -3.14 -73.60 27.03
N GLU A 81 -2.03 -74.20 27.46
CA GLU A 81 -1.01 -73.52 28.26
C GLU A 81 -0.28 -72.42 27.47
N ALA A 82 0.03 -72.66 26.19
CA ALA A 82 0.60 -71.66 25.30
C ALA A 82 -0.39 -70.50 25.06
N GLY A 83 -1.67 -70.81 24.87
CA GLY A 83 -2.75 -69.81 24.74
C GLY A 83 -2.94 -68.99 26.01
N GLY A 84 -2.88 -69.61 27.19
CA GLY A 84 -2.94 -68.92 28.49
C GLY A 84 -1.73 -68.02 28.73
N PHE A 85 -0.53 -68.45 28.33
CA PHE A 85 0.70 -67.65 28.43
C PHE A 85 0.70 -66.48 27.42
N LEU A 86 0.33 -66.73 26.16
CA LEU A 86 0.14 -65.68 25.16
C LEU A 86 -0.93 -64.69 25.62
N GLY A 87 -2.09 -65.15 26.07
CA GLY A 87 -3.16 -64.28 26.58
C GLY A 87 -2.73 -63.46 27.81
N GLY A 88 -2.00 -64.09 28.74
CA GLY A 88 -1.54 -63.46 29.98
C GLY A 88 -0.44 -62.42 29.80
N VAL A 89 0.43 -62.57 28.78
CA VAL A 89 1.55 -61.65 28.55
C VAL A 89 1.30 -60.68 27.38
N VAL A 90 0.70 -61.16 26.28
CA VAL A 90 0.40 -60.32 25.12
C VAL A 90 -0.66 -59.28 25.46
N GLY A 91 -1.65 -59.60 26.30
CA GLY A 91 -2.67 -58.64 26.73
C GLY A 91 -2.08 -57.39 27.40
N PRO A 92 -1.31 -57.54 28.50
CA PRO A 92 -0.62 -56.41 29.13
C PRO A 92 0.38 -55.69 28.22
N PHE A 93 1.10 -56.41 27.35
CA PHE A 93 2.05 -55.80 26.41
C PHE A 93 1.37 -54.94 25.35
N LEU A 94 0.26 -55.43 24.77
CA LEU A 94 -0.54 -54.63 23.82
C LEU A 94 -1.13 -53.40 24.50
N ASN A 95 -1.65 -53.54 25.72
CA ASN A 95 -2.14 -52.40 26.50
C ASN A 95 -1.05 -51.33 26.75
N PHE A 96 0.19 -51.76 26.98
CA PHE A 96 1.32 -50.85 27.16
C PHE A 96 1.70 -50.12 25.87
N ILE A 97 1.70 -50.82 24.72
CA ILE A 97 1.90 -50.19 23.41
C ILE A 97 0.79 -49.18 23.12
N THR A 98 -0.47 -49.53 23.40
CA THR A 98 -1.61 -48.63 23.25
C THR A 98 -1.44 -47.38 24.12
N LEU A 99 -1.02 -47.53 25.38
CA LEU A 99 -0.75 -46.38 26.26
C LEU A 99 0.33 -45.47 25.70
N ILE A 100 1.45 -46.03 25.20
CA ILE A 100 2.53 -45.26 24.56
C ILE A 100 2.01 -44.53 23.32
N ALA A 101 1.21 -45.18 22.49
CA ALA A 101 0.63 -44.58 21.29
C ALA A 101 -0.29 -43.39 21.64
N VAL A 102 -1.11 -43.53 22.68
CA VAL A 102 -1.98 -42.44 23.18
C VAL A 102 -1.16 -41.30 23.78
N LEU A 103 -0.12 -41.60 24.58
CA LEU A 103 0.76 -40.57 25.14
C LEU A 103 1.52 -39.81 24.05
N TYR A 104 2.00 -40.52 23.02
CA TYR A 104 2.69 -39.91 21.89
C TYR A 104 1.79 -38.97 21.10
N THR A 105 0.58 -39.43 20.74
CA THR A 105 -0.40 -38.60 20.02
C THR A 105 -0.83 -37.38 20.82
N THR A 106 -1.06 -37.53 22.13
CA THR A 106 -1.40 -36.41 23.02
C THR A 106 -0.25 -35.40 23.15
N ALA A 107 1.00 -35.88 23.26
CA ALA A 107 2.17 -34.99 23.32
C ALA A 107 2.36 -34.21 22.02
N MET A 108 2.12 -34.84 20.87
CA MET A 108 2.17 -34.19 19.56
C MET A 108 1.09 -33.12 19.44
N GLN A 109 -0.15 -33.44 19.82
CA GLN A 109 -1.27 -32.48 19.83
C GLN A 109 -0.99 -31.29 20.75
N ALA A 110 -0.37 -31.51 21.92
CA ALA A 110 -0.01 -30.44 22.85
C ALA A 110 1.04 -29.48 22.25
N GLU A 111 2.04 -30.00 21.53
CA GLU A 111 3.05 -29.17 20.86
C GLU A 111 2.46 -28.39 19.68
N GLU A 112 1.58 -29.02 18.89
CA GLU A 112 0.85 -28.34 17.82
C GLU A 112 0.00 -27.19 18.37
N LEU A 113 -0.68 -27.40 19.51
CA LEU A 113 -1.44 -26.35 20.18
C LEU A 113 -0.55 -25.20 20.66
N ARG A 114 0.63 -25.52 21.21
CA ARG A 114 1.62 -24.52 21.66
C ARG A 114 2.09 -23.66 20.49
N ILE A 115 2.51 -24.30 19.40
CA ILE A 115 2.97 -23.62 18.19
C ILE A 115 1.83 -22.78 17.59
N SER A 116 0.60 -23.32 17.52
CA SER A 116 -0.55 -22.59 17.01
C SER A 116 -0.89 -21.35 17.84
N ASN A 117 -0.71 -21.39 19.15
CA ASN A 117 -0.91 -20.22 20.00
C ASN A 117 0.17 -19.16 19.79
N GLU A 118 1.42 -19.59 19.62
CA GLU A 118 2.56 -18.71 19.34
C GLU A 118 2.42 -18.02 17.97
N THR A 119 2.05 -18.77 16.93
CA THR A 119 1.79 -18.18 15.61
C THR A 119 0.59 -17.25 15.61
N LEU A 120 -0.47 -17.57 16.36
CA LEU A 120 -1.64 -16.70 16.48
C LEU A 120 -1.32 -15.41 17.24
N ALA A 121 -0.46 -15.46 18.26
CA ALA A 121 0.02 -14.28 18.97
C ALA A 121 0.85 -13.39 18.03
N ALA A 122 1.84 -13.96 17.33
CA ALA A 122 2.63 -13.24 16.34
C ALA A 122 1.76 -12.63 15.23
N THR A 123 0.77 -13.37 14.73
CA THR A 123 -0.18 -12.88 13.70
C THR A 123 -1.01 -11.71 14.22
N LYS A 124 -1.46 -11.75 15.48
CA LYS A 124 -2.21 -10.64 16.09
C LYS A 124 -1.37 -9.38 16.21
N ASP A 125 -0.10 -9.52 16.60
CA ASP A 125 0.83 -8.40 16.71
C ASP A 125 1.12 -7.79 15.34
N GLU A 126 1.37 -8.62 14.32
CA GLU A 126 1.51 -8.16 12.93
C GLU A 126 0.26 -7.46 12.42
N LEU A 127 -0.95 -7.99 12.69
CA LEU A 127 -2.21 -7.35 12.31
C LEU A 127 -2.39 -6.00 13.02
N ALA A 128 -2.00 -5.90 14.29
CA ALA A 128 -2.07 -4.66 15.05
C ALA A 128 -1.15 -3.59 14.44
N GLN A 129 0.10 -3.94 14.14
CA GLN A 129 1.05 -3.05 13.48
C GLN A 129 0.59 -2.66 12.06
N SER A 130 0.01 -3.60 11.32
CA SER A 130 -0.54 -3.34 9.98
C SER A 130 -1.73 -2.38 10.03
N ARG A 131 -2.62 -2.52 11.02
CA ARG A 131 -3.73 -1.59 11.25
C ARG A 131 -3.23 -0.19 11.58
N GLU A 132 -2.25 -0.07 12.47
CA GLU A 132 -1.67 1.23 12.83
C GLU A 132 -1.03 1.91 11.61
N THR A 133 -0.26 1.16 10.83
CA THR A 133 0.38 1.68 9.61
C THR A 133 -0.67 2.10 8.59
N SER A 134 -1.73 1.30 8.41
CA SER A 134 -2.84 1.61 7.51
C SER A 134 -3.59 2.87 7.94
N GLN A 135 -3.82 3.08 9.24
CA GLN A 135 -4.45 4.29 9.76
C GLN A 135 -3.59 5.54 9.51
N LYS A 136 -2.28 5.46 9.76
CA LYS A 136 -1.35 6.56 9.44
C LYS A 136 -1.33 6.87 7.95
N GLN A 137 -1.38 5.84 7.11
CA GLN A 137 -1.40 5.99 5.67
C GLN A 137 -2.71 6.63 5.17
N LEU A 138 -3.86 6.32 5.78
CA LEU A 138 -5.14 6.96 5.44
C LEU A 138 -5.09 8.48 5.68
N GLY A 139 -4.60 8.91 6.85
CA GLY A 139 -4.48 10.35 7.15
C GLY A 139 -3.54 11.08 6.20
N HIS A 140 -2.41 10.46 5.84
CA HIS A 140 -1.49 11.02 4.86
C HIS A 140 -2.13 11.09 3.47
N THR A 141 -2.83 10.03 3.03
CA THR A 141 -3.50 9.97 1.73
C THR A 141 -4.62 11.00 1.61
N GLU A 142 -5.38 11.25 2.67
CA GLU A 142 -6.44 12.26 2.69
C GLU A 142 -5.87 13.68 2.53
N THR A 143 -4.78 13.97 3.26
CA THR A 143 -4.08 15.26 3.16
C THR A 143 -3.51 15.49 1.76
N GLU A 144 -2.84 14.48 1.20
CA GLU A 144 -2.29 14.54 -0.16
C GLU A 144 -3.40 14.65 -1.23
N SER A 145 -4.53 13.96 -1.04
CA SER A 145 -5.69 14.06 -1.92
C SER A 145 -6.30 15.47 -1.89
N ARG A 146 -6.38 16.10 -0.71
CA ARG A 146 -6.86 17.47 -0.56
C ARG A 146 -5.92 18.46 -1.25
N LYS A 147 -4.61 18.36 -1.01
CA LYS A 147 -3.59 19.18 -1.68
C LYS A 147 -3.68 19.06 -3.20
N ASN A 148 -3.74 17.84 -3.73
CA ASN A 148 -3.86 17.59 -5.15
C ASN A 148 -5.15 18.17 -5.74
N SER A 149 -6.26 18.12 -5.00
CA SER A 149 -7.53 18.73 -5.42
C SER A 149 -7.41 20.25 -5.51
N ILE A 150 -6.77 20.91 -4.54
CA ILE A 150 -6.51 22.37 -4.57
C ILE A 150 -5.62 22.74 -5.75
N LEU A 151 -4.52 22.00 -5.97
CA LEU A 151 -3.60 22.22 -7.08
C LEU A 151 -4.29 22.09 -8.45
N LYS A 152 -5.19 21.11 -8.62
CA LYS A 152 -5.98 20.98 -9.85
C LYS A 152 -6.85 22.21 -10.09
N VAL A 153 -7.52 22.72 -9.06
CA VAL A 153 -8.35 23.92 -9.18
C VAL A 153 -7.50 25.14 -9.51
N ILE A 154 -6.34 25.31 -8.87
CA ILE A 154 -5.38 26.38 -9.22
C ILE A 154 -4.94 26.28 -10.68
N GLY A 155 -4.62 25.08 -11.18
CA GLY A 155 -4.24 24.88 -12.58
C GLY A 155 -5.36 25.18 -13.58
N LEU A 156 -6.62 24.90 -13.21
CA LEU A 156 -7.78 25.28 -14.03
C LEU A 156 -7.94 26.81 -14.06
N LEU A 157 -7.87 27.47 -12.90
CA LEU A 157 -7.95 28.93 -12.82
C LEU A 157 -6.82 29.60 -13.60
N ASP A 158 -5.59 29.06 -13.54
CA ASP A 158 -4.47 29.53 -14.34
C ASP A 158 -4.80 29.48 -15.83
N THR A 159 -5.37 28.37 -16.30
CA THR A 159 -5.75 28.20 -17.71
C THR A 159 -6.83 29.20 -18.13
N ASP A 160 -7.83 29.41 -17.29
CA ASP A 160 -8.91 30.36 -17.55
C ASP A 160 -8.39 31.80 -17.61
N ILE A 161 -7.53 32.18 -16.65
CA ILE A 161 -6.87 33.50 -16.62
C ILE A 161 -6.02 33.70 -17.88
N GLN A 162 -5.19 32.73 -18.25
CA GLN A 162 -4.36 32.84 -19.47
C GLN A 162 -5.21 32.94 -20.73
N THR A 163 -6.33 32.23 -20.79
CA THR A 163 -7.28 32.30 -21.92
C THR A 163 -7.87 33.70 -22.05
N LEU A 164 -8.32 34.29 -20.94
CA LEU A 164 -8.88 35.65 -20.91
C LEU A 164 -7.82 36.72 -21.18
N LEU A 165 -6.59 36.55 -20.69
CA LEU A 165 -5.47 37.44 -21.00
C LEU A 165 -5.07 37.38 -22.48
N GLY A 166 -5.29 36.24 -23.13
CA GLY A 166 -5.09 36.05 -24.56
C GLY A 166 -6.22 36.59 -25.45
N CYS A 167 -7.37 36.97 -24.87
CA CYS A 167 -8.44 37.61 -25.64
C CYS A 167 -7.99 38.98 -26.15
N LYS A 168 -8.35 39.30 -27.39
CA LYS A 168 -8.13 40.65 -27.92
C LYS A 168 -9.07 41.62 -27.21
N PHE A 169 -8.51 42.74 -26.74
CA PHE A 169 -9.29 43.83 -26.19
C PHE A 169 -9.78 44.71 -27.34
N ASP A 170 -11.05 45.11 -27.29
CA ASP A 170 -11.63 46.00 -28.29
C ASP A 170 -10.97 47.37 -28.18
N GLY A 171 -9.97 47.63 -29.02
CA GLY A 171 -9.33 48.92 -29.13
C GLY A 171 -10.18 49.89 -29.95
N PHE A 172 -10.36 51.11 -29.45
CA PHE A 172 -10.56 52.24 -30.37
C PHE A 172 -9.30 52.39 -31.23
N ALA A 173 -9.44 52.89 -32.47
CA ALA A 173 -8.45 52.89 -33.57
C ALA A 173 -6.99 53.33 -33.26
N ASN A 174 -6.69 53.80 -32.05
CA ASN A 174 -5.38 54.28 -31.58
C ASN A 174 -4.81 53.53 -30.36
N TYR A 175 -5.47 52.50 -29.83
CA TYR A 175 -5.00 51.74 -28.66
C TYR A 175 -4.54 50.33 -29.06
N SER A 176 -3.41 49.87 -28.49
CA SER A 176 -2.88 48.52 -28.76
C SER A 176 -3.76 47.42 -28.16
N ASP A 177 -3.74 46.20 -28.74
CA ASP A 177 -4.45 44.98 -28.27
C ASP A 177 -3.98 44.46 -26.88
N SER A 178 -3.36 45.31 -26.04
CA SER A 178 -2.81 44.91 -24.75
C SER A 178 -3.75 45.21 -23.58
N MET A 179 -3.67 44.39 -22.53
CA MET A 179 -4.36 44.64 -21.25
C MET A 179 -4.08 46.04 -20.69
N GLU A 180 -2.86 46.55 -20.89
CA GLU A 180 -2.47 47.88 -20.41
C GLU A 180 -3.22 48.99 -21.13
N SER A 181 -3.38 48.88 -22.44
CA SER A 181 -4.22 49.79 -23.22
C SER A 181 -5.69 49.72 -22.81
N ALA A 182 -6.21 48.53 -22.52
CA ALA A 182 -7.58 48.36 -22.04
C ALA A 182 -7.79 49.08 -20.70
N LEU A 183 -6.86 48.90 -19.75
CA LEU A 183 -6.90 49.59 -18.45
C LEU A 183 -6.84 51.12 -18.59
N LEU A 184 -5.95 51.63 -19.44
CA LEU A 184 -5.77 53.07 -19.68
C LEU A 184 -7.00 53.69 -20.36
N PHE A 185 -7.63 52.96 -21.28
CA PHE A 185 -8.91 53.32 -21.86
C PHE A 185 -10.01 53.41 -20.79
N MET A 186 -10.11 52.42 -19.90
CA MET A 186 -11.11 52.45 -18.82
C MET A 186 -10.91 53.63 -17.87
N GLU A 187 -9.66 53.94 -17.52
CA GLU A 187 -9.34 55.11 -16.71
C GLU A 187 -9.78 56.41 -17.39
N THR A 188 -9.56 56.52 -18.70
CA THR A 188 -9.98 57.68 -19.49
C THR A 188 -11.51 57.79 -19.53
N CYS A 189 -12.22 56.68 -19.75
CA CYS A 189 -13.69 56.65 -19.71
C CYS A 189 -14.24 57.02 -18.33
N LYS A 190 -13.63 56.53 -17.24
CA LYS A 190 -14.00 56.87 -15.86
C LYS A 190 -13.84 58.37 -15.60
N LYS A 191 -12.72 58.98 -16.03
CA LYS A 191 -12.48 60.43 -15.93
C LYS A 191 -13.48 61.25 -16.74
N ALA A 192 -13.96 60.74 -17.87
CA ALA A 192 -14.98 61.37 -18.69
C ALA A 192 -16.42 61.18 -18.18
N GLY A 193 -16.63 60.44 -17.08
CA GLY A 193 -17.96 60.14 -16.54
C GLY A 193 -18.78 59.16 -17.40
N ALA A 194 -18.13 58.40 -18.28
CA ALA A 194 -18.80 57.42 -19.11
C ALA A 194 -19.17 56.16 -18.30
N ASN A 195 -20.31 55.54 -18.63
CA ASN A 195 -20.69 54.26 -18.05
C ASN A 195 -19.84 53.12 -18.65
N ILE A 196 -18.82 52.70 -17.90
CA ILE A 196 -17.85 51.67 -18.30
C ILE A 196 -18.38 50.23 -18.19
N GLU A 197 -19.46 50.00 -17.43
CA GLU A 197 -19.94 48.64 -17.13
C GLU A 197 -20.47 47.90 -18.37
N LYS A 198 -20.91 48.65 -19.39
CA LYS A 198 -21.39 48.08 -20.65
C LYS A 198 -20.26 47.73 -21.62
N ASN A 199 -19.01 48.06 -21.31
CA ASN A 199 -17.88 47.82 -22.19
C ASN A 199 -17.40 46.35 -22.09
N SER A 200 -17.15 45.72 -23.24
CA SER A 200 -16.62 44.35 -23.33
C SER A 200 -15.30 44.18 -22.60
N ASN A 201 -14.40 45.17 -22.68
CA ASN A 201 -13.11 45.16 -22.00
C ASN A 201 -13.27 45.20 -20.47
N TYR A 202 -14.21 46.01 -19.95
CA TYR A 202 -14.49 46.04 -18.52
C TYR A 202 -14.98 44.67 -18.03
N LYS A 203 -15.86 44.02 -18.79
CA LYS A 203 -16.33 42.67 -18.47
C LYS A 203 -15.18 41.67 -18.37
N ILE A 204 -14.30 41.63 -19.37
CA ILE A 204 -13.12 40.74 -19.38
C ILE A 204 -12.21 41.02 -18.18
N LEU A 205 -11.88 42.30 -17.92
CA LEU A 205 -11.00 42.68 -16.81
C LEU A 205 -11.62 42.38 -15.45
N SER A 206 -12.94 42.58 -15.28
CA SER A 206 -13.66 42.21 -14.06
C SER A 206 -13.67 40.70 -13.84
N GLU A 207 -13.76 39.92 -14.91
CA GLU A 207 -13.73 38.45 -14.86
C GLU A 207 -12.33 37.95 -14.47
N ILE A 208 -11.28 38.48 -15.09
CA ILE A 208 -9.89 38.17 -14.71
C ILE A 208 -9.63 38.55 -13.24
N SER A 209 -10.09 39.72 -12.79
CA SER A 209 -9.98 40.10 -11.37
C SER A 209 -10.66 39.08 -10.46
N SER A 210 -11.87 38.64 -10.80
CA SER A 210 -12.60 37.63 -10.01
C SER A 210 -11.87 36.28 -9.95
N LEU A 211 -11.22 35.87 -11.05
CA LEU A 211 -10.45 34.62 -11.11
C LEU A 211 -9.14 34.73 -10.31
N LEU A 212 -8.43 35.85 -10.40
CA LEU A 212 -7.24 36.11 -9.58
C LEU A 212 -7.59 36.08 -8.10
N MET A 213 -8.68 36.74 -7.73
CA MET A 213 -9.22 36.72 -6.37
C MET A 213 -9.49 35.32 -5.86
N ARG A 214 -10.16 34.49 -6.66
CA ARG A 214 -10.45 33.10 -6.31
C ARG A 214 -9.18 32.25 -6.25
N MET A 215 -8.21 32.51 -7.12
CA MET A 215 -6.91 31.84 -7.09
C MET A 215 -6.12 32.20 -5.83
N ASN A 216 -6.21 33.46 -5.37
CA ASN A 216 -5.62 33.89 -4.10
C ASN A 216 -6.17 33.07 -2.93
N GLU A 217 -7.50 32.92 -2.83
CA GLU A 217 -8.15 32.12 -1.78
C GLU A 217 -7.64 30.67 -1.75
N TYR A 218 -7.49 30.04 -2.93
CA TYR A 218 -6.95 28.68 -3.01
C TYR A 218 -5.45 28.60 -2.68
N LEU A 219 -4.67 29.62 -3.03
CA LEU A 219 -3.25 29.69 -2.68
C LEU A 219 -3.05 29.90 -1.18
N GLU A 220 -3.87 30.74 -0.52
CA GLU A 220 -3.87 30.90 0.94
C GLU A 220 -4.24 29.60 1.64
N ALA A 221 -5.30 28.93 1.18
CA ALA A 221 -5.70 27.63 1.69
C ALA A 221 -4.58 26.58 1.53
N TYR A 222 -3.85 26.62 0.40
CA TYR A 222 -2.73 25.73 0.16
C TYR A 222 -1.48 26.08 1.00
N GLU A 223 -1.21 27.36 1.25
CA GLU A 223 -0.10 27.83 2.10
C GLU A 223 -0.30 27.41 3.57
N ILE A 224 -1.54 27.35 4.06
CA ILE A 224 -1.87 26.82 5.39
C ILE A 224 -1.50 25.33 5.49
N GLU A 225 -1.72 24.57 4.42
CA GLU A 225 -1.45 23.13 4.35
C GLU A 225 0.03 22.81 4.12
N GLU A 226 0.73 23.68 3.40
CA GLU A 226 2.15 23.53 3.06
C GLU A 226 2.87 24.88 3.12
N PRO A 227 3.31 25.30 4.32
CA PRO A 227 4.04 26.54 4.49
C PRO A 227 5.29 26.57 3.61
N SER A 228 5.52 27.71 2.94
CA SER A 228 6.67 27.91 2.05
C SER A 228 6.71 26.98 0.83
N SER A 229 5.56 26.53 0.33
CA SER A 229 5.52 25.74 -0.90
C SER A 229 6.05 26.55 -2.11
N PRO A 230 6.92 25.96 -2.95
CA PRO A 230 7.42 26.62 -4.15
C PRO A 230 6.31 26.93 -5.16
N VAL A 231 5.17 26.23 -5.08
CA VAL A 231 4.00 26.48 -5.93
C VAL A 231 3.41 27.85 -5.63
N VAL A 232 3.28 28.21 -4.35
CA VAL A 232 2.74 29.52 -3.96
C VAL A 232 3.64 30.63 -4.47
N ALA A 233 4.95 30.51 -4.23
CA ALA A 233 5.94 31.47 -4.71
C ALA A 233 5.94 31.61 -6.24
N TYR A 234 5.73 30.52 -6.97
CA TYR A 234 5.63 30.55 -8.44
C TYR A 234 4.42 31.37 -8.90
N TYR A 235 3.23 31.11 -8.35
CA TYR A 235 2.01 31.81 -8.73
C TYR A 235 1.99 33.27 -8.26
N GLU A 236 2.54 33.53 -7.08
CA GLU A 236 2.79 34.87 -6.56
C GLU A 236 3.62 35.68 -7.56
N PHE A 237 4.79 35.18 -7.95
CA PHE A 237 5.64 35.84 -8.93
C PHE A 237 4.97 36.02 -10.30
N LYS A 238 4.29 34.97 -10.81
CA LYS A 238 3.64 34.98 -12.13
C LYS A 238 2.56 36.04 -12.25
N TYR A 239 1.77 36.25 -11.20
CA TYR A 239 0.59 37.11 -11.24
C TYR A 239 0.73 38.44 -10.50
N CYS A 240 1.80 38.64 -9.72
CA CYS A 240 2.08 39.89 -9.00
C CYS A 240 1.96 41.13 -9.91
N GLY A 241 2.62 41.14 -11.07
CA GLY A 241 2.58 42.31 -11.97
C GLY A 241 1.19 42.61 -12.54
N ILE A 242 0.37 41.59 -12.75
CA ILE A 242 -1.02 41.74 -13.24
C ILE A 242 -1.90 42.24 -12.10
N ALA A 243 -1.77 41.66 -10.91
CA ALA A 243 -2.51 42.05 -9.72
C ALA A 243 -2.23 43.51 -9.33
N GLN A 244 -0.96 43.93 -9.28
CA GLN A 244 -0.56 45.32 -9.02
C GLN A 244 -1.13 46.30 -10.06
N LYS A 245 -1.14 45.91 -11.34
CA LYS A 245 -1.77 46.72 -12.40
C LYS A 245 -3.27 46.86 -12.17
N MET A 246 -3.98 45.79 -11.85
CA MET A 246 -5.42 45.83 -11.59
C MET A 246 -5.79 46.58 -10.31
N GLU A 247 -4.96 46.48 -9.26
CA GLU A 247 -5.12 47.21 -8.00
C GLU A 247 -5.06 48.72 -8.22
N ARG A 248 -4.11 49.20 -9.03
CA ARG A 248 -4.01 50.64 -9.38
C ARG A 248 -5.26 51.20 -10.04
N HIS A 249 -6.06 50.35 -10.68
CA HIS A 249 -7.34 50.72 -11.30
C HIS A 249 -8.56 50.35 -10.46
N GLU A 250 -8.37 50.02 -9.17
CA GLU A 250 -9.41 49.66 -8.19
C GLU A 250 -10.22 48.41 -8.56
N LEU A 251 -9.71 47.56 -9.47
CA LEU A 251 -10.38 46.33 -9.90
C LEU A 251 -10.13 45.17 -8.94
N VAL A 252 -9.02 45.21 -8.20
CA VAL A 252 -8.63 44.25 -7.18
C VAL A 252 -8.46 45.00 -5.86
N ARG A 253 -8.99 44.44 -4.76
CA ARG A 253 -8.82 45.02 -3.41
C ARG A 253 -7.61 44.38 -2.72
N GLN A 254 -6.77 45.22 -2.14
CA GLN A 254 -5.52 44.82 -1.47
C GLN A 254 -5.72 43.78 -0.36
N GLU A 255 -6.78 43.93 0.45
CA GLU A 255 -7.15 43.00 1.54
C GLU A 255 -7.41 41.56 1.07
N ARG A 256 -7.58 41.38 -0.23
CA ARG A 256 -8.24 40.25 -0.85
C ARG A 256 -7.33 39.53 -1.85
N ALA A 257 -6.27 40.20 -2.31
CA ALA A 257 -5.19 39.63 -3.12
C ALA A 257 -3.87 39.58 -2.33
N SER A 258 -3.95 39.16 -1.06
CA SER A 258 -2.85 39.28 -0.11
C SER A 258 -1.60 38.51 -0.55
N VAL A 259 -1.75 37.35 -1.19
CA VAL A 259 -0.63 36.54 -1.67
C VAL A 259 0.09 37.23 -2.81
N PHE A 260 -0.65 37.79 -3.78
CA PHE A 260 -0.04 38.41 -4.96
C PHE A 260 0.61 39.78 -4.71
N LEU A 261 0.27 40.42 -3.59
CA LEU A 261 0.69 41.78 -3.25
C LEU A 261 1.71 41.85 -2.10
N ARG A 262 2.30 40.71 -1.73
CA ARG A 262 3.39 40.63 -0.73
C ARG A 262 4.75 41.13 -1.26
N ILE A 263 4.93 41.16 -2.59
CA ILE A 263 6.15 41.60 -3.31
C ILE A 263 6.00 43.05 -3.77
#